data_AF-A0A3C0N8N3-F1
#
_entry.id   AF-A0A3C0N8N3-F1
#
_cell.length_a   1.000
_cell.length_b   1.000
_cell.length_c   1.000
_cell.angle_alpha   90.00
_cell.angle_beta   90.00
_cell.angle_gamma   90.00
#
_symmetry.space_group_name_H-M   'P 1'
#
loop_
_entity.id
_entity.type
_entity.pdbx_description
1 polymer ?
#
loop_
_entity_poly.entity_id
_entity_poly.type
_entity_poly.pdbx_seq_one_letter_code
_entity_poly.pdbx_strand_id
1 'polypeptide(L)'
;MPMHSQVLPPQPWDKKAFKETLGITLPLSITQIWDKTSGLRLFEDVNYGQWGLILWSPNQVITEQEKRIAQRKEDFRPGDLIVGEFLGDADMMVLRCDAASPDFGNVMIALPLDSREEWYLAANSLESFLSQFLAACGNKFWENPAQLTA
;
A
#
# COMPACT_ATOMS: atom_id res chain seq x y z
N MET A 1 -3.70 -23.13 3.08
CA MET A 1 -4.88 -22.85 2.21
C MET A 1 -4.37 -22.51 0.82
N PRO A 2 -5.08 -22.84 -0.28
CA PRO A 2 -4.64 -22.43 -1.61
C PRO A 2 -4.72 -20.90 -1.71
N MET A 3 -3.59 -20.28 -2.10
CA MET A 3 -3.48 -18.83 -2.29
C MET A 3 -3.26 -18.53 -3.77
N HIS A 4 -3.87 -17.45 -4.25
CA HIS A 4 -3.74 -17.00 -5.63
C HIS A 4 -3.07 -15.63 -5.68
N SER A 5 -2.20 -15.45 -6.67
CA SER A 5 -1.62 -14.14 -7.00
C SER A 5 -1.93 -13.81 -8.45
N GLN A 6 -2.37 -12.58 -8.69
CA GLN A 6 -2.75 -12.07 -9.99
C GLN A 6 -2.05 -10.74 -10.26
N VAL A 7 -1.48 -10.63 -11.46
CA VAL A 7 -0.99 -9.36 -12.01
C VAL A 7 -2.08 -8.83 -12.93
N LEU A 8 -2.62 -7.64 -12.64
CA LEU A 8 -3.64 -7.04 -13.49
C LEU A 8 -3.01 -6.47 -14.76
N PRO A 9 -3.69 -6.56 -15.91
CA PRO A 9 -3.14 -6.05 -17.17
C PRO A 9 -2.87 -4.55 -17.06
N PRO A 10 -1.83 -4.02 -17.71
CA PRO A 10 -1.54 -2.59 -17.70
C PRO A 10 -2.75 -1.81 -18.20
N GLN A 11 -2.99 -0.65 -17.58
CA GLN A 11 -3.99 0.31 -18.04
C GLN A 11 -3.28 1.64 -18.31
N PRO A 12 -3.65 2.36 -19.39
CA PRO A 12 -3.17 3.71 -19.58
C PRO A 12 -3.51 4.58 -18.37
N TRP A 13 -2.53 5.35 -17.91
CA TRP A 13 -2.70 6.31 -16.84
C TRP A 13 -1.85 7.55 -17.14
N ASP A 14 -2.36 8.71 -16.77
CA ASP A 14 -1.70 9.98 -17.05
C ASP A 14 -0.92 10.44 -15.80
N LYS A 15 0.40 10.30 -15.85
CA LYS A 15 1.32 10.71 -14.77
C LYS A 15 1.20 12.20 -14.45
N LYS A 16 0.97 13.03 -15.48
CA LYS A 16 0.86 14.48 -15.32
C LYS A 16 -0.45 14.83 -14.63
N ALA A 17 -1.57 14.30 -15.12
CA ALA A 17 -2.87 14.49 -14.49
C ALA A 17 -2.87 14.00 -13.05
N PHE A 18 -2.30 12.83 -12.78
CA PHE A 18 -2.18 12.27 -11.42
C PHE A 18 -1.43 13.23 -10.48
N LYS A 19 -0.29 13.77 -10.93
CA LYS A 19 0.49 14.75 -10.18
C LYS A 19 -0.29 16.05 -9.95
N GLU A 20 -1.04 16.53 -10.95
CA GLU A 20 -1.89 17.72 -10.83
C GLU A 20 -3.05 17.52 -9.85
N THR A 21 -3.63 16.31 -9.81
CA THR A 21 -4.73 15.98 -8.89
C THR A 21 -4.27 15.89 -7.44
N LEU A 22 -3.18 15.18 -7.16
CA LEU A 22 -2.76 14.90 -5.78
C LEU A 22 -1.65 15.83 -5.27
N GLY A 23 -0.95 16.56 -6.14
CA GLY A 23 0.13 17.46 -5.76
C GLY A 23 1.39 16.77 -5.21
N ILE A 24 1.53 15.47 -5.41
CA ILE A 24 2.62 14.64 -4.86
C ILE A 24 3.67 14.26 -5.92
N THR A 25 4.86 13.88 -5.45
CA THR A 25 5.90 13.30 -6.30
C THR A 25 5.94 11.79 -6.08
N LEU A 26 5.70 11.00 -7.12
CA LEU A 26 5.68 9.54 -6.99
C LEU A 26 7.10 8.97 -6.93
N PRO A 27 7.40 8.06 -5.98
CA PRO A 27 8.58 7.23 -6.02
C PRO A 27 8.66 6.41 -7.32
N LEU A 28 9.87 6.15 -7.81
CA LEU A 28 10.06 5.43 -9.07
C LEU A 28 9.40 4.04 -9.06
N SER A 29 9.48 3.34 -7.94
CA SER A 29 8.96 1.97 -7.77
C SER A 29 7.47 1.84 -8.11
N ILE A 30 6.62 2.73 -7.59
CA ILE A 30 5.17 2.66 -7.86
C ILE A 30 4.87 3.01 -9.33
N THR A 31 5.60 3.95 -9.92
CA THR A 31 5.41 4.29 -11.33
C THR A 31 5.80 3.13 -12.26
N GLN A 32 6.87 2.41 -11.95
CA GLN A 32 7.30 1.24 -12.72
C GLN A 32 6.30 0.08 -12.63
N ILE A 33 5.65 -0.10 -11.47
CA ILE A 33 4.57 -1.07 -11.30
C ILE A 33 3.38 -0.68 -12.18
N TRP A 34 2.94 0.58 -12.11
CA TRP A 34 1.80 1.06 -12.88
C TRP A 34 2.04 1.14 -14.40
N ASP A 35 3.30 1.29 -14.83
CA ASP A 35 3.66 1.23 -16.25
C ASP A 35 3.57 -0.20 -16.83
N LYS A 36 3.69 -1.23 -15.98
CA LYS A 36 3.67 -2.64 -16.40
C LYS A 36 2.35 -3.35 -16.08
N THR A 37 1.60 -2.83 -15.11
CA THR A 37 0.43 -3.49 -14.52
C THR A 37 -0.56 -2.40 -14.10
N SER A 38 -1.86 -2.70 -14.03
CA SER A 38 -2.82 -1.78 -13.41
C SER A 38 -3.00 -2.05 -11.92
N GLY A 39 -2.25 -2.97 -11.33
CA GLY A 39 -2.43 -3.37 -9.93
C GLY A 39 -2.04 -4.81 -9.72
N LEU A 40 -1.98 -5.20 -8.46
CA LEU A 40 -1.56 -6.53 -8.02
C LEU A 40 -2.56 -7.07 -7.00
N ARG A 41 -2.84 -8.36 -7.07
CA ARG A 41 -3.49 -9.13 -6.00
C ARG A 41 -2.49 -10.21 -5.59
N LEU A 42 -2.03 -10.19 -4.36
CA LEU A 42 -0.96 -11.06 -3.88
C LEU A 42 -1.45 -11.92 -2.73
N PHE A 43 -1.27 -13.23 -2.86
CA PHE A 43 -1.62 -14.22 -1.83
C PHE A 43 -3.08 -14.15 -1.37
N GLU A 44 -4.00 -13.90 -2.30
CA GLU A 44 -5.43 -13.89 -2.02
C GLU A 44 -5.90 -15.31 -1.66
N ASP A 45 -6.48 -15.47 -0.47
CA ASP A 45 -7.13 -16.73 -0.09
C ASP A 45 -8.40 -16.95 -0.93
N VAL A 46 -8.49 -18.11 -1.56
CA VAL A 46 -9.59 -18.45 -2.48
C VAL A 46 -10.89 -18.78 -1.75
N ASN A 47 -10.83 -19.19 -0.48
CA ASN A 47 -12.01 -19.70 0.22
C ASN A 47 -12.86 -18.59 0.83
N TYR A 48 -12.23 -17.59 1.43
CA TYR A 48 -12.87 -16.52 2.19
C TYR A 48 -12.52 -15.13 1.67
N GLY A 49 -11.44 -14.97 0.89
CA GLY A 49 -11.00 -13.66 0.39
C GLY A 49 -10.56 -12.72 1.52
N GLN A 50 -10.20 -13.27 2.67
CA GLN A 50 -9.85 -12.53 3.89
C GLN A 50 -8.34 -12.39 4.10
N TRP A 51 -7.54 -12.95 3.20
CA TRP A 51 -6.08 -12.88 3.26
C TRP A 51 -5.54 -12.37 1.95
N GLY A 52 -4.42 -11.65 2.02
CA GLY A 52 -3.70 -11.16 0.86
C GLY A 52 -3.59 -9.63 0.85
N LEU A 53 -2.91 -9.14 -0.17
CA LEU A 53 -2.64 -7.73 -0.40
C LEU A 53 -3.18 -7.32 -1.76
N ILE A 54 -3.92 -6.22 -1.80
CA ILE A 54 -4.30 -5.56 -3.04
C ILE A 54 -3.45 -4.30 -3.19
N LEU A 55 -2.76 -4.18 -4.32
CA LEU A 55 -2.22 -2.91 -4.80
C LEU A 55 -3.12 -2.37 -5.90
N TRP A 56 -3.64 -1.17 -5.69
CA TRP A 56 -4.63 -0.54 -6.54
C TRP A 56 -4.04 0.04 -7.82
N SER A 57 -4.94 0.27 -8.79
CA SER A 57 -4.62 1.04 -9.99
C SER A 57 -4.47 2.52 -9.69
N PRO A 58 -3.78 3.30 -10.55
CA PRO A 58 -3.68 4.75 -10.37
C PRO A 58 -5.05 5.44 -10.20
N ASN A 59 -6.04 5.02 -10.99
CA ASN A 59 -7.39 5.59 -10.94
C ASN A 59 -8.14 5.20 -9.66
N GLN A 60 -7.95 3.96 -9.20
CA GLN A 60 -8.51 3.49 -7.93
C GLN A 60 -7.89 4.22 -6.75
N VAL A 61 -6.57 4.43 -6.77
CA VAL A 61 -5.88 5.22 -5.75
C VAL A 61 -6.49 6.60 -5.62
N ILE A 62 -6.68 7.34 -6.73
CA ILE A 62 -7.32 8.67 -6.66
C ILE A 62 -8.69 8.62 -5.98
N THR A 63 -9.50 7.62 -6.33
CA THR A 63 -10.88 7.50 -5.84
C THR A 63 -10.94 7.08 -4.37
N GLU A 64 -10.13 6.10 -3.96
CA GLU A 64 -10.13 5.58 -2.59
C GLU A 64 -9.37 6.49 -1.62
N GLN A 65 -8.28 7.12 -2.07
CA GLN A 65 -7.47 8.05 -1.27
C GLN A 65 -8.31 9.11 -0.59
N GLU A 66 -9.15 9.83 -1.36
CA GLU A 66 -9.97 10.92 -0.84
C GLU A 66 -10.92 10.43 0.25
N LYS A 67 -11.61 9.32 -0.02
CA LYS A 67 -12.57 8.71 0.90
C LYS A 67 -11.90 8.26 2.20
N ARG A 68 -10.74 7.57 2.12
CA ARG A 68 -10.04 7.02 3.28
C ARG A 68 -9.40 8.12 4.11
N ILE A 69 -8.76 9.12 3.48
CA ILE A 69 -8.19 10.26 4.20
C ILE A 69 -9.27 11.08 4.88
N ALA A 70 -10.43 11.30 4.24
CA ALA A 70 -11.52 12.06 4.84
C ALA A 70 -12.05 11.43 6.15
N GLN A 71 -11.94 10.11 6.31
CA GLN A 71 -12.38 9.41 7.51
C GLN A 71 -11.42 9.56 8.70
N ARG A 72 -10.13 9.85 8.45
CA ARG A 72 -9.06 9.84 9.45
C ARG A 72 -8.02 10.91 9.18
N LYS A 73 -8.48 12.12 8.86
CA LYS A 73 -7.66 13.20 8.28
C LYS A 73 -6.46 13.57 9.16
N GLU A 74 -6.60 13.46 10.47
CA GLU A 74 -5.59 13.72 11.48
C GLU A 74 -4.38 12.78 11.42
N ASP A 75 -4.56 11.54 10.94
CA ASP A 75 -3.49 10.53 10.88
C ASP A 75 -2.64 10.63 9.61
N PHE A 76 -3.19 11.24 8.56
CA PHE A 76 -2.53 11.41 7.27
C PHE A 76 -1.82 12.75 7.16
N ARG A 77 -0.63 12.71 6.59
CA ARG A 77 0.22 13.86 6.32
C ARG A 77 0.22 14.18 4.82
N PRO A 78 0.52 15.43 4.43
CA PRO A 78 0.85 15.73 3.05
C PRO A 78 1.91 14.75 2.51
N GLY A 79 1.73 14.33 1.26
CA GLY A 79 2.57 13.32 0.63
C GLY A 79 2.26 11.88 1.00
N ASP A 80 1.34 11.56 1.93
CA ASP A 80 0.88 10.18 2.06
C ASP A 80 0.04 9.76 0.85
N LEU A 81 0.31 8.57 0.34
CA LEU A 81 -0.45 7.95 -0.74
C LEU A 81 -0.85 6.53 -0.34
N ILE A 82 -2.14 6.29 -0.19
CA ILE A 82 -2.69 4.95 0.02
C ILE A 82 -2.67 4.24 -1.32
N VAL A 83 -1.81 3.24 -1.45
CA VAL A 83 -1.59 2.49 -2.70
C VAL A 83 -2.28 1.14 -2.72
N GLY A 84 -2.88 0.73 -1.60
CA GLY A 84 -3.47 -0.58 -1.45
C GLY A 84 -3.97 -0.87 -0.04
N GLU A 85 -4.43 -2.09 0.17
CA GLU A 85 -4.93 -2.58 1.45
C GLU A 85 -4.70 -4.08 1.61
N PHE A 86 -4.61 -4.51 2.88
CA PHE A 86 -4.69 -5.92 3.23
C PHE A 86 -6.15 -6.34 3.35
N LEU A 87 -6.43 -7.54 2.86
CA LEU A 87 -7.72 -8.17 3.01
C LEU A 87 -7.92 -8.63 4.46
N GLY A 88 -9.18 -8.65 4.91
CA GLY A 88 -9.56 -9.08 6.27
C GLY A 88 -9.50 -7.95 7.31
N ASP A 89 -8.33 -7.36 7.52
CA ASP A 89 -8.05 -6.53 8.70
C ASP A 89 -8.20 -5.01 8.45
N ALA A 90 -8.53 -4.61 7.22
CA ALA A 90 -8.67 -3.22 6.78
C ALA A 90 -7.39 -2.36 6.93
N ASP A 91 -6.23 -2.99 7.14
CA ASP A 91 -4.93 -2.32 7.12
C ASP A 91 -4.68 -1.70 5.74
N MET A 92 -4.23 -0.45 5.72
CA MET A 92 -3.93 0.26 4.48
C MET A 92 -2.42 0.36 4.25
N MET A 93 -2.00 0.20 2.99
CA MET A 93 -0.62 0.42 2.61
C MET A 93 -0.42 1.86 2.17
N VAL A 94 0.41 2.59 2.91
CA VAL A 94 0.70 4.00 2.69
C VAL A 94 2.13 4.15 2.18
N LEU A 95 2.30 4.86 1.07
CA LEU A 95 3.57 5.21 0.46
C LEU A 95 3.86 6.70 0.68
N ARG A 96 5.05 7.01 1.19
CA ARG A 96 5.51 8.39 1.40
C ARG A 96 5.98 9.01 0.07
N CYS A 97 5.27 10.03 -0.39
CA CYS A 97 5.44 10.70 -1.68
C CYS A 97 5.81 12.20 -1.53
N ASP A 98 6.37 12.59 -0.39
CA ASP A 98 6.94 13.92 -0.16
C ASP A 98 8.45 13.92 -0.46
N ALA A 99 8.83 14.45 -1.62
CA ALA A 99 10.22 14.47 -2.09
C ALA A 99 11.17 15.33 -1.24
N ALA A 100 10.64 16.22 -0.39
CA ALA A 100 11.45 17.02 0.52
C ALA A 100 11.70 16.30 1.87
N SER A 101 10.99 15.21 2.13
CA SER A 101 11.05 14.48 3.40
C SER A 101 12.11 13.37 3.37
N PRO A 102 12.85 13.13 4.47
CA PRO A 102 13.83 12.04 4.55
C PRO A 102 13.20 10.64 4.47
N ASP A 103 11.88 10.53 4.66
CA ASP A 103 11.12 9.28 4.56
C ASP A 103 10.52 9.03 3.16
N PHE A 104 10.91 9.80 2.14
CA PHE A 104 10.44 9.61 0.77
C PHE A 104 10.63 8.18 0.27
N GLY A 105 9.55 7.56 -0.22
CA GLY A 105 9.52 6.18 -0.70
C GLY A 105 9.25 5.13 0.36
N ASN A 106 9.24 5.48 1.66
CA ASN A 106 8.92 4.54 2.73
C ASN A 106 7.50 4.01 2.60
N VAL A 107 7.33 2.74 2.99
CA VAL A 107 6.06 2.04 3.05
C VAL A 107 5.68 1.87 4.51
N MET A 108 4.50 2.39 4.85
CA MET A 108 3.88 2.26 6.17
C MET A 108 2.60 1.43 6.06
N ILE A 109 2.27 0.69 7.12
CA ILE A 109 0.98 0.01 7.27
C ILE A 109 0.16 0.78 8.28
N ALA A 110 -0.89 1.44 7.78
CA ALA A 110 -1.85 2.15 8.59
C ALA A 110 -2.87 1.17 9.15
N LEU A 111 -2.81 0.97 10.46
CA LEU A 111 -3.77 0.15 11.21
C LEU A 111 -5.13 0.84 11.26
N PRO A 112 -6.26 0.12 11.26
CA PRO A 112 -7.59 0.71 11.09
C PRO A 112 -8.02 1.63 12.24
N LEU A 113 -7.54 1.40 13.45
CA LEU A 113 -7.98 2.10 14.66
C LEU A 113 -6.88 2.94 15.31
N ASP A 114 -5.62 2.62 15.06
CA ASP A 114 -4.48 3.22 15.76
C ASP A 114 -3.96 4.47 15.05
N SER A 115 -3.50 5.45 15.83
CA SER A 115 -2.97 6.69 15.29
C SER A 115 -1.68 6.46 14.50
N ARG A 116 -1.26 7.47 13.74
CA ARG A 116 -0.07 7.39 12.88
C ARG A 116 1.19 6.91 13.61
N GLU A 117 1.37 7.31 14.87
CA GLU A 117 2.54 6.98 15.67
C GLU A 117 2.72 5.46 15.87
N GLU A 118 1.62 4.71 15.81
CA GLU A 118 1.58 3.26 15.98
C GLU A 118 1.65 2.51 14.64
N TRP A 119 1.63 3.22 13.50
CA TRP A 119 1.71 2.59 12.19
C TRP A 119 3.06 1.92 11.98
N TYR A 120 3.05 0.71 11.41
CA TYR A 120 4.28 -0.02 11.15
C TYR A 120 5.05 0.59 9.99
N LEU A 121 6.34 0.87 10.19
CA LEU A 121 7.27 1.09 9.09
C LEU A 121 7.65 -0.28 8.49
N ALA A 122 6.94 -0.71 7.45
CA ALA A 122 7.15 -2.03 6.87
C ALA A 122 8.38 -2.10 5.94
N ALA A 123 8.71 -1.02 5.23
CA ALA A 123 9.94 -0.96 4.44
C ALA A 123 10.36 0.47 4.09
N ASN A 124 11.61 0.63 3.66
CA ASN A 124 12.14 1.89 3.11
C ASN A 124 11.85 2.09 1.60
N SER A 125 11.26 1.10 0.95
CA SER A 125 10.81 1.20 -0.44
C SER A 125 9.74 0.17 -0.76
N LEU A 126 8.90 0.44 -1.76
CA LEU A 126 7.89 -0.51 -2.24
C LEU A 126 8.51 -1.80 -2.81
N GLU A 127 9.67 -1.71 -3.45
CA GLU A 127 10.40 -2.88 -3.95
C GLU A 127 10.87 -3.78 -2.80
N SER A 128 11.45 -3.18 -1.76
CA SER A 128 11.90 -3.89 -0.57
C SER A 128 10.72 -4.53 0.14
N PHE A 129 9.61 -3.80 0.29
CA PHE A 129 8.37 -4.33 0.85
C PHE A 129 7.89 -5.57 0.08
N LEU A 130 7.71 -5.45 -1.25
CA LEU A 130 7.17 -6.53 -2.07
C LEU A 130 8.09 -7.76 -2.08
N SER A 131 9.41 -7.55 -2.11
CA SER A 131 10.39 -8.64 -2.05
C SER A 131 10.29 -9.41 -0.73
N GLN A 132 10.17 -8.68 0.40
CA GLN A 132 10.01 -9.30 1.72
C GLN A 132 8.66 -10.01 1.85
N PHE A 133 7.58 -9.40 1.38
CA PHE A 133 6.24 -9.99 1.42
C PHE A 133 6.14 -11.27 0.58
N LEU A 134 6.76 -11.29 -0.60
CA LEU A 134 6.88 -12.49 -1.44
C LEU A 134 7.73 -13.57 -0.76
N ALA A 135 8.88 -13.21 -0.17
CA ALA A 135 9.75 -14.14 0.54
C ALA A 135 9.07 -14.74 1.79
N ALA A 136 8.18 -13.98 2.44
CA ALA A 136 7.37 -14.42 3.57
C ALA A 136 6.12 -15.21 3.14
N CYS A 137 5.94 -15.50 1.85
CA CYS A 137 4.75 -16.19 1.30
C CYS A 137 3.42 -15.51 1.69
N GLY A 138 3.40 -14.18 1.73
CA GLY A 138 2.21 -13.40 2.07
C GLY A 138 1.95 -13.25 3.57
N ASN A 139 2.86 -13.71 4.44
CA ASN A 139 2.77 -13.43 5.86
C ASN A 139 3.16 -11.98 6.16
N LYS A 140 2.39 -11.33 7.03
CA LYS A 140 2.65 -9.97 7.50
C LYS A 140 3.84 -9.98 8.46
N PHE A 141 5.03 -9.70 7.92
CA PHE A 141 6.30 -9.82 8.66
C PHE A 141 6.48 -8.77 9.78
N TRP A 142 5.61 -7.76 9.84
CA TRP A 142 5.57 -6.73 10.87
C TRP A 142 4.71 -7.10 12.08
N GLU A 143 4.00 -8.22 12.04
CA GLU A 143 3.33 -8.79 13.21
C GLU A 143 4.39 -9.51 14.06
N ASN A 144 4.92 -8.83 15.07
CA ASN A 144 5.99 -9.36 15.89
C ASN A 144 5.49 -10.57 16.71
N PRO A 145 6.10 -11.77 16.62
CA PRO A 145 5.70 -12.92 17.43
C PRO A 145 5.80 -12.67 18.94
N ALA A 146 6.64 -11.71 19.37
CA ALA A 146 6.82 -11.35 20.77
C ALA A 146 5.64 -10.55 21.37
N GLN A 147 4.70 -10.06 20.56
CA GLN A 147 3.50 -9.36 21.04
C GLN A 147 2.27 -10.27 21.22
N LEU A 148 2.34 -11.54 20.76
CA LEU A 148 1.26 -12.54 20.91
C LEU A 148 1.42 -13.43 22.16
N THR A 149 2.41 -13.14 23.02
CA THR A 149 2.69 -13.90 24.25
C THR A 149 2.66 -13.03 25.53
N ALA A 150 1.83 -11.97 25.53
CA ALA A 150 1.51 -11.20 26.73
C ALA A 150 0.16 -11.64 27.33
#